data_AF-F8FQ56-F1
#
_entry.id   AF-F8FQ56-F1
#
_cell.length_a   1.000
_cell.length_b   1.000
_cell.length_c   1.000
_cell.angle_alpha   90.00
_cell.angle_beta   90.00
_cell.angle_gamma   90.00
#
_symmetry.space_group_name_H-M   'P 1'
#
loop_
_entity.id
_entity.type
_entity.pdbx_description
1 polymer ?
#
loop_
_entity_poly.entity_id
_entity_poly.type
_entity_poly.pdbx_seq_one_letter_code
_entity_poly.pdbx_strand_id
1 'polypeptide(L)'
;MSFAFALSVTTRIYYRTRDQIFRIFEGPRWVEISQEQLQAELTRSKETGETYMMVYDYMIMSKCDKWDANPSSITRDELDFWYLYGLLSEDQYLHFINLMHADTEG
;
A
#
# COMPACT_ATOMS: atom_id res chain seq x y z
N MET A 1 -9.54 10.44 -14.63
CA MET A 1 -8.28 9.81 -14.18
C MET A 1 -8.01 10.35 -12.79
N SER A 2 -8.36 9.60 -11.76
CA SER A 2 -8.41 10.14 -10.40
C SER A 2 -8.00 9.08 -9.39
N PHE A 3 -6.69 9.01 -9.13
CA PHE A 3 -6.11 8.50 -7.88
C PHE A 3 -6.48 9.35 -6.64
N ALA A 4 -7.29 10.39 -6.86
CA ALA A 4 -7.65 11.39 -5.85
C ALA A 4 -8.32 10.80 -4.60
N PHE A 5 -9.01 9.66 -4.69
CA PHE A 5 -9.86 9.21 -3.58
C PHE A 5 -9.10 8.56 -2.41
N ALA A 6 -8.00 7.84 -2.65
CA ALA A 6 -7.21 7.23 -1.56
C ALA A 6 -6.16 8.20 -0.97
N LEU A 7 -5.63 9.09 -1.82
CA LEU A 7 -4.62 10.09 -1.46
C LEU A 7 -5.23 11.32 -0.76
N SER A 8 -6.45 11.76 -1.10
CA SER A 8 -7.06 12.93 -0.46
C SER A 8 -7.50 12.69 0.98
N VAL A 9 -7.51 11.44 1.44
CA VAL A 9 -8.04 11.04 2.75
C VAL A 9 -6.97 10.44 3.65
N THR A 10 -5.70 10.34 3.22
CA THR A 10 -4.66 9.74 4.05
C THR A 10 -3.36 10.51 3.97
N THR A 11 -2.98 11.16 5.06
CA THR A 11 -1.81 12.05 5.10
C THR A 11 -0.50 11.27 5.29
N ARG A 12 -0.57 10.06 5.88
CA ARG A 12 0.60 9.22 6.18
C ARG A 12 0.29 7.74 6.03
N ILE A 13 1.23 6.99 5.46
CA ILE A 13 1.21 5.53 5.42
C ILE A 13 2.37 5.01 6.27
N TYR A 14 2.06 4.07 7.15
CA TYR A 14 3.04 3.31 7.90
C TYR A 14 3.00 1.86 7.44
N TYR A 15 4.16 1.31 7.11
CA TYR A 15 4.32 -0.08 6.75
C TYR A 15 5.05 -0.82 7.86
N ARG A 16 4.44 -1.88 8.38
CA ARG A 16 4.98 -2.67 9.48
C ARG A 16 5.27 -4.08 9.00
N THR A 17 6.54 -4.43 9.07
CA THR A 17 7.00 -5.82 8.97
C THR A 17 7.07 -6.41 10.37
N ARG A 18 7.42 -7.70 10.46
CA ARG A 18 7.71 -8.35 11.74
C ARG A 18 8.75 -7.59 12.59
N ASP A 19 9.79 -7.05 11.95
CA ASP A 19 10.98 -6.55 12.65
C ASP A 19 11.12 -5.02 12.58
N GLN A 20 10.54 -4.39 11.56
CA GLN A 20 10.77 -2.99 11.23
C GLN A 20 9.47 -2.24 10.94
N ILE A 21 9.47 -0.94 11.24
CA ILE A 21 8.37 -0.03 10.95
C ILE A 21 8.92 1.06 10.03
N PHE A 22 8.23 1.28 8.92
CA PHE A 22 8.58 2.27 7.93
C PHE A 22 7.47 3.32 7.82
N ARG A 23 7.88 4.58 7.74
CA ARG A 23 7.04 5.69 7.33
C ARG A 23 7.25 5.93 5.84
N ILE A 24 6.16 5.95 5.09
CA ILE A 24 6.18 6.16 3.64
C ILE A 24 5.61 7.55 3.34
N PHE A 25 6.42 8.39 2.69
CA PHE A 25 6.00 9.70 2.19
C PHE A 25 5.87 9.61 0.67
N GLU A 26 4.75 10.11 0.12
CA GLU A 26 4.46 10.28 -1.32
C GLU A 26 5.58 9.77 -2.25
N GLY A 27 5.52 8.46 -2.58
CA GLY A 27 6.55 7.76 -3.35
C GLY A 27 7.28 6.65 -2.58
N PRO A 28 8.28 5.98 -3.21
CA PRO A 28 8.89 4.75 -2.70
C PRO A 28 9.96 4.97 -1.60
N ARG A 29 10.11 6.19 -1.07
CA ARG A 29 11.14 6.47 -0.06
C ARG A 29 10.63 6.10 1.32
N TRP A 30 11.05 4.93 1.77
CA TRP A 30 10.75 4.42 3.10
C TRP A 30 11.73 4.97 4.12
N VAL A 31 11.21 5.49 5.23
CA VAL A 31 12.00 5.94 6.37
C VAL A 31 11.71 5.02 7.53
N GLU A 32 12.70 4.23 7.94
CA GLU A 32 12.57 3.40 9.14
C GLU A 32 12.38 4.29 10.38
N ILE A 33 11.42 3.92 11.22
CA ILE A 33 11.10 4.60 12.47
C ILE A 33 10.98 3.59 13.61
N SER A 34 11.24 4.05 14.83
CA SER A 34 11.02 3.27 16.04
C SER A 34 9.54 3.16 16.41
N GLN A 35 9.21 2.18 17.26
CA GLN A 35 7.88 2.04 17.86
C GLN A 35 7.48 3.27 18.69
N GLU A 36 8.44 3.92 19.35
CA GLU A 36 8.19 5.16 20.12
C GLU A 36 7.83 6.33 19.21
N GLN A 37 8.56 6.51 18.11
CA GLN A 37 8.24 7.52 17.10
C GLN A 37 6.85 7.28 16.49
N LEU A 38 6.55 6.02 16.13
CA LEU A 38 5.21 5.68 15.63
C LEU A 38 4.14 6.09 16.64
N GLN A 39 4.28 5.71 17.92
CA GLN A 39 3.30 6.03 18.94
C GLN A 39 3.10 7.54 19.12
N ALA A 40 4.17 8.32 19.09
CA ALA A 40 4.10 9.78 19.16
C ALA A 40 3.34 10.37 17.96
N GLU A 41 3.60 9.86 16.75
CA GLU A 41 2.91 10.31 15.53
C GLU A 41 1.43 9.91 15.50
N LEU A 42 1.08 8.71 15.99
CA LEU A 42 -0.30 8.25 16.11
C LEU A 42 -1.09 9.08 17.14
N THR A 43 -0.47 9.42 18.27
CA THR A 43 -1.06 10.32 19.27
C THR A 43 -1.33 11.70 18.67
N ARG A 44 -0.35 12.30 17.99
CA ARG A 44 -0.54 13.58 17.28
C ARG A 44 -1.65 13.52 16.24
N SER A 45 -1.73 12.42 15.48
CA SER A 45 -2.77 12.25 14.45
C SER A 45 -4.17 12.23 15.08
N LYS A 46 -4.32 11.58 16.24
CA LYS A 46 -5.56 11.59 17.03
C LYS A 46 -5.94 12.98 17.54
N GLU A 47 -4.96 13.78 17.96
CA GLU A 47 -5.18 15.14 18.48
C GLU A 47 -5.52 16.15 17.37
N THR A 48 -4.92 15.99 16.19
CA THR A 48 -5.09 16.90 15.05
C THR A 48 -6.23 16.50 14.10
N GLY A 49 -6.73 15.27 14.23
CA GLY A 49 -7.69 14.69 13.28
C GLY A 49 -7.06 14.26 11.96
N GLU A 50 -5.73 14.23 11.86
CA GLU A 50 -5.03 13.68 10.69
C GLU A 50 -5.32 12.19 10.54
N THR A 51 -5.66 11.77 9.34
CA THR A 51 -5.89 10.38 8.97
C THR A 51 -4.60 9.71 8.54
N TYR A 52 -4.47 8.42 8.88
CA TYR A 52 -3.31 7.61 8.53
C TYR A 52 -3.74 6.20 8.13
N MET A 53 -2.86 5.51 7.40
CA MET A 53 -2.99 4.09 7.08
C MET A 53 -1.90 3.29 7.77
N MET A 54 -2.28 2.17 8.38
CA MET A 54 -1.34 1.16 8.87
C MET A 54 -1.45 -0.06 7.95
N VAL A 55 -0.35 -0.40 7.29
CA VAL A 55 -0.24 -1.55 6.40
C VAL A 55 0.72 -2.55 7.04
N TYR A 56 0.30 -3.80 7.13
CA TYR A 56 1.17 -4.87 7.62
C TYR A 56 1.65 -5.74 6.46
N ASP A 57 2.86 -6.28 6.57
CA ASP A 57 3.46 -7.19 5.58
C ASP A 57 2.52 -8.33 5.15
N TYR A 58 1.88 -8.99 6.11
CA TYR A 58 0.94 -10.08 5.84
C TYR A 58 -0.28 -9.63 5.03
N MET A 59 -0.67 -8.36 5.10
CA MET A 59 -1.80 -7.84 4.30
C MET A 59 -1.42 -7.76 2.83
N ILE A 60 -0.19 -7.37 2.51
CA ILE A 60 0.32 -7.33 1.14
C ILE A 60 0.43 -8.74 0.57
N MET A 61 0.98 -9.68 1.35
CA MET A 61 1.06 -11.09 0.95
C MET A 61 -0.34 -11.67 0.67
N SER A 62 -1.26 -11.53 1.63
CA SER A 62 -2.64 -12.01 1.47
C SER A 62 -3.35 -11.35 0.27
N LYS A 63 -2.98 -10.11 -0.06
CA LYS A 63 -3.53 -9.40 -1.22
C LYS A 63 -3.04 -10.02 -2.53
N CYS A 64 -1.74 -10.29 -2.63
CA CYS A 64 -1.14 -10.96 -3.78
C CYS A 64 -1.75 -12.35 -3.99
N ASP A 65 -1.83 -13.17 -2.94
CA ASP A 65 -2.43 -14.52 -3.00
C ASP A 65 -3.88 -14.48 -3.51
N LYS A 66 -4.65 -13.48 -3.06
CA LYS A 66 -6.04 -13.30 -3.50
C LYS A 66 -6.10 -12.93 -4.99
N TRP A 67 -5.21 -12.07 -5.46
CA TRP A 67 -5.16 -11.66 -6.86
C TRP A 67 -4.71 -12.78 -7.78
N ASP A 68 -3.76 -13.61 -7.36
CA ASP A 68 -3.38 -14.82 -8.08
C ASP A 68 -4.54 -15.82 -8.17
N ALA A 69 -5.29 -16.01 -7.08
CA ALA A 69 -6.43 -16.92 -7.05
C ALA A 69 -7.66 -16.37 -7.82
N ASN A 70 -7.80 -15.05 -7.92
CA ASN A 70 -8.92 -14.40 -8.58
C ASN A 70 -8.49 -13.10 -9.30
N PRO A 71 -7.88 -13.21 -10.49
CA PRO A 71 -7.40 -12.06 -11.26
C PRO A 71 -8.47 -11.01 -11.59
N SER A 72 -9.72 -11.45 -11.81
CA SER A 72 -10.86 -10.56 -12.07
C SER A 72 -11.16 -9.56 -10.95
N SER A 73 -10.61 -9.77 -9.75
CA SER A 73 -10.74 -8.86 -8.60
C SER A 73 -9.68 -7.77 -8.54
N ILE A 74 -8.69 -7.79 -9.44
CA ILE A 74 -7.66 -6.76 -9.54
C ILE A 74 -8.29 -5.51 -10.15
N THR A 75 -8.07 -4.36 -9.52
CA THR A 75 -8.38 -3.06 -10.12
C THR A 75 -7.09 -2.31 -10.40
N ARG A 76 -7.03 -1.62 -11.54
CA ARG A 76 -5.83 -0.87 -11.96
C ARG A 76 -5.44 0.18 -10.94
N ASP A 77 -6.42 0.93 -10.42
CA ASP A 77 -6.20 1.98 -9.44
C ASP A 77 -5.58 1.42 -8.14
N GLU A 78 -6.04 0.26 -7.68
CA GLU A 78 -5.50 -0.37 -6.48
C GLU A 78 -4.08 -0.91 -6.71
N LEU A 79 -3.83 -1.57 -7.84
CA LEU A 79 -2.51 -2.09 -8.18
C LEU A 79 -1.48 -0.97 -8.32
N ASP A 80 -1.84 0.11 -9.01
CA ASP A 80 -1.01 1.31 -9.14
C ASP A 80 -0.74 1.95 -7.78
N PHE A 81 -1.72 2.01 -6.87
CA PHE A 81 -1.50 2.50 -5.51
C PHE A 81 -0.41 1.72 -4.77
N TRP A 82 -0.51 0.39 -4.69
CA TRP A 82 0.47 -0.41 -3.96
C TRP A 82 1.87 -0.32 -4.58
N TYR A 83 1.97 -0.21 -5.90
CA TYR A 83 3.24 -0.02 -6.60
C TYR A 83 3.86 1.37 -6.37
N LEU A 84 3.06 2.45 -6.46
CA LEU A 84 3.53 3.82 -6.26
C LEU A 84 4.16 4.05 -4.87
N TYR A 85 3.66 3.35 -3.86
CA TYR A 85 4.20 3.40 -2.49
C TYR A 85 5.31 2.38 -2.23
N GLY A 86 5.76 1.63 -3.24
CA GLY A 86 6.82 0.64 -3.15
C GLY A 86 6.45 -0.62 -2.38
N LEU A 87 5.16 -0.85 -2.11
CA LEU A 87 4.67 -2.03 -1.40
C LEU A 87 4.59 -3.26 -2.31
N LEU A 88 4.63 -3.05 -3.63
CA LEU A 88 4.87 -4.09 -4.62
C LEU A 88 6.18 -3.78 -5.37
N SER A 89 6.92 -4.84 -5.67
CA SER A 89 8.04 -4.78 -6.61
C SER A 89 7.55 -4.60 -8.05
N GLU A 90 8.45 -4.18 -8.94
CA GLU A 90 8.18 -4.08 -10.38
C GLU A 90 7.75 -5.44 -10.97
N ASP A 91 8.40 -6.54 -10.58
CA ASP A 91 8.06 -7.88 -11.04
C ASP A 91 6.63 -8.30 -10.63
N GLN A 92 6.25 -8.04 -9.37
CA GLN A 92 4.88 -8.30 -8.90
C GLN A 92 3.86 -7.44 -9.63
N TYR A 93 4.19 -6.18 -9.85
CA TYR A 93 3.32 -5.26 -10.57
C TYR A 93 3.08 -5.73 -12.01
N LEU A 94 4.15 -6.05 -12.75
CA LEU A 94 4.06 -6.54 -14.12
C LEU A 94 3.29 -7.87 -14.21
N HIS A 95 3.51 -8.77 -13.25
CA HIS A 95 2.76 -10.02 -13.14
C HIS A 95 1.24 -9.77 -13.08
N PHE A 96 0.78 -8.92 -12.16
CA PHE A 96 -0.64 -8.62 -12.04
C PHE A 96 -1.21 -7.84 -13.23
N ILE A 97 -0.41 -6.99 -13.88
CA ILE A 97 -0.81 -6.34 -15.14
C ILE A 97 -1.06 -7.35 -16.24
N ASN A 98 -0.19 -8.35 -16.41
CA ASN A 98 -0.38 -9.38 -17.41
C ASN A 98 -1.64 -10.22 -17.14
N LEU A 99 -1.91 -10.55 -15.87
CA LEU A 99 -3.13 -11.26 -15.48
C LEU A 99 -4.41 -10.48 -15.82
N MET A 100 -4.41 -9.15 -15.62
CA MET A 100 -5.56 -8.31 -15.99
C MET A 100 -5.82 -8.30 -17.51
N HIS A 101 -4.77 -8.32 -18.32
CA HIS A 101 -4.89 -8.33 -19.79
C HIS A 101 -5.31 -9.70 -20.34
N ALA A 102 -4.86 -10.79 -19.73
CA ALA A 102 -5.24 -12.15 -20.13
C ALA A 102 -6.75 -12.41 -19.97
N ASP A 103 -7.39 -11.84 -18.94
CA ASP A 103 -8.84 -11.94 -18.71
C ASP A 103 -9.67 -11.13 -19.72
N THR A 104 -9.07 -10.22 -20.50
CA THR A 104 -9.81 -9.38 -21.47
C THR A 104 -9.91 -10.00 -22.87
N GLU A 105 -9.13 -11.05 -23.14
CA GLU A 105 -9.07 -11.75 -24.44
C GLU A 105 -9.79 -13.12 -24.43
N GLY A 106 -10.35 -13.53 -23.29
CA GLY A 106 -11.03 -14.82 -23.07
C GLY A 106 -12.54 -14.79 -23.21
#